data_AF-A0A7Y1Y9F1-F1
#
_entry.id   AF-A0A7Y1Y9F1-F1
#
_cell.length_a   1.000
_cell.length_b   1.000
_cell.length_c   1.000
_cell.angle_alpha   90.00
_cell.angle_beta   90.00
_cell.angle_gamma   90.00
#
_symmetry.space_group_name_H-M   'P 1'
#
loop_
_entity.id
_entity.type
_entity.pdbx_description
1 polymer ?
#
loop_
_entity_poly.entity_id
_entity_poly.type
_entity_poly.pdbx_seq_one_letter_code
_entity_poly.pdbx_strand_id
1 'polypeptide(L)'
;MRTFFVVWSGQLVSLVGTNLTSFALAIFVFQETGSATQLAGILLASQLPQLLFTPIAGALVDRWDRRWAMILADAGAGIGTLALAALLFFDSLEIWHLYI
;
A
#
# COMPACT_ATOMS: atom_id res chain seq x y z
N MET A 1 -24.65 -11.18 17.54
CA MET A 1 -25.32 -10.74 16.30
C MET A 1 -25.24 -9.23 16.06
N ARG A 2 -25.66 -8.36 16.99
CA ARG A 2 -25.63 -6.89 16.79
C ARG A 2 -24.24 -6.32 16.47
N THR A 3 -23.20 -6.75 17.17
CA THR A 3 -21.80 -6.34 16.91
C THR A 3 -21.29 -6.79 15.54
N PHE A 4 -21.71 -7.97 15.09
CA PHE A 4 -21.36 -8.49 13.76
C PHE A 4 -21.95 -7.61 12.65
N PHE A 5 -23.22 -7.23 12.75
CA PHE A 5 -23.84 -6.34 11.74
C PHE A 5 -23.20 -4.95 11.68
N VAL A 6 -22.76 -4.40 12.82
CA VAL A 6 -22.07 -3.10 12.87
C VAL A 6 -20.69 -3.17 12.21
N VAL A 7 -19.92 -4.21 12.51
CA VAL A 7 -18.60 -4.41 11.87
C VAL A 7 -18.79 -4.69 10.38
N TRP A 8 -19.74 -5.55 10.02
CA TRP A 8 -20.00 -5.93 8.64
C TRP A 8 -20.42 -4.75 7.77
N SER A 9 -21.31 -3.87 8.25
CA SER A 9 -21.71 -2.68 7.49
C SER A 9 -20.57 -1.69 7.33
N GLY A 10 -19.75 -1.48 8.38
CA GLY A 10 -18.53 -0.68 8.29
C GLY A 10 -17.54 -1.25 7.27
N GLN A 11 -17.32 -2.56 7.29
CA GLN A 11 -16.47 -3.26 6.33
C GLN A 11 -16.96 -3.09 4.89
N LEU A 12 -18.28 -3.16 4.70
CA LEU A 12 -18.91 -3.02 3.39
C LEU A 12 -18.69 -1.62 2.83
N VAL A 13 -18.93 -0.58 3.65
CA VAL A 13 -18.68 0.82 3.27
C VAL A 13 -17.20 1.05 2.97
N SER A 14 -16.29 0.52 3.80
CA SER A 14 -14.84 0.61 3.54
C SER A 14 -14.45 -0.06 2.23
N LEU A 15 -14.94 -1.26 1.95
CA LEU A 15 -14.63 -1.98 0.71
C LEU A 15 -15.11 -1.21 -0.52
N VAL A 16 -16.34 -0.68 -0.47
CA VAL A 16 -16.87 0.14 -1.57
C VAL A 16 -16.03 1.40 -1.76
N GLY A 17 -15.72 2.11 -0.67
CA GLY A 17 -14.88 3.31 -0.70
C GLY A 17 -13.51 3.04 -1.32
N THR A 18 -12.81 2.01 -0.86
CA THR A 18 -11.49 1.62 -1.37
C THR A 18 -11.53 1.34 -2.88
N ASN A 19 -12.52 0.57 -3.35
CA ASN A 19 -12.63 0.27 -4.79
C ASN A 19 -12.96 1.52 -5.61
N LEU A 20 -13.80 2.41 -5.10
CA LEU A 20 -14.14 3.67 -5.76
C LEU A 20 -12.91 4.58 -5.87
N THR A 21 -12.09 4.67 -4.80
CA THR A 21 -10.84 5.43 -4.79
C THR A 21 -9.83 4.88 -5.77
N SER A 22 -9.64 3.55 -5.81
CA SER A 22 -8.76 2.91 -6.81
C SER A 22 -9.20 3.21 -8.24
N PHE A 23 -10.52 3.17 -8.50
CA PHE A 23 -11.06 3.52 -9.81
C PHE A 23 -10.84 5.00 -10.16
N ALA A 24 -11.10 5.91 -9.22
CA ALA A 24 -10.89 7.34 -9.42
C ALA A 24 -9.40 7.68 -9.67
N LEU A 25 -8.48 7.05 -8.91
CA LEU A 25 -7.04 7.21 -9.13
C LEU A 25 -6.60 6.68 -10.49
N ALA A 26 -7.14 5.54 -10.94
CA ALA A 26 -6.83 5.01 -12.26
C ALA A 26 -7.24 6.00 -13.37
N ILE A 27 -8.41 6.64 -13.24
CA ILE A 27 -8.85 7.67 -14.19
C ILE A 27 -8.00 8.94 -14.08
N PHE A 28 -7.70 9.40 -12.87
CA PHE A 28 -6.93 10.62 -12.64
C PHE A 28 -5.53 10.53 -13.27
N VAL A 29 -4.81 9.44 -13.03
CA VAL A 29 -3.48 9.30 -13.64
C VAL A 29 -3.57 9.09 -15.15
N PHE A 30 -4.60 8.43 -15.66
CA PHE A 30 -4.82 8.35 -17.11
C PHE A 30 -5.01 9.75 -17.74
N GLN A 31 -5.70 10.66 -17.04
CA GLN A 31 -5.89 12.04 -17.50
C GLN A 31 -4.63 12.92 -17.38
N GLU A 32 -3.89 12.82 -16.28
CA GLU A 32 -2.68 13.63 -16.04
C GLU A 32 -1.50 13.22 -16.92
N THR A 33 -1.30 11.91 -17.15
CA THR A 33 -0.12 11.43 -17.88
C THR A 33 -0.36 11.30 -19.38
N GLY A 34 -1.63 11.26 -19.82
CA GLY A 34 -2.01 11.02 -21.23
C GLY A 34 -1.58 9.65 -21.77
N SER A 35 -1.01 8.78 -20.93
CA SER A 35 -0.40 7.50 -21.29
C SER A 35 -0.68 6.45 -20.22
N ALA A 36 -1.55 5.48 -20.54
CA ALA A 36 -1.93 4.38 -19.66
C ALA A 36 -0.76 3.48 -19.22
N THR A 37 0.34 3.47 -19.98
CA THR A 37 1.50 2.61 -19.70
C THR A 37 2.34 3.07 -18.52
N GLN A 38 2.45 4.38 -18.28
CA GLN A 38 3.19 4.89 -17.11
C GLN A 38 2.42 4.66 -15.79
N LEU A 39 1.10 4.87 -15.82
CA LEU A 39 0.20 4.49 -14.73
C LEU A 39 0.29 2.99 -14.41
N ALA A 40 0.17 2.14 -15.43
CA ALA A 40 0.29 0.70 -15.27
C ALA A 40 1.68 0.31 -14.73
N GLY A 41 2.75 1.01 -15.14
CA GLY A 41 4.11 0.80 -14.64
C GLY A 41 4.24 1.08 -13.15
N ILE A 42 3.67 2.18 -12.64
CA ILE A 42 3.71 2.53 -11.20
C ILE A 42 2.83 1.58 -10.37
N LEU A 43 1.65 1.23 -10.86
CA LEU A 43 0.77 0.27 -10.19
C LEU A 43 1.38 -1.14 -10.16
N LEU A 44 2.01 -1.59 -11.23
CA LEU A 44 2.70 -2.87 -11.26
C LEU A 44 3.93 -2.86 -10.36
N ALA A 45 4.71 -1.78 -10.36
CA ALA A 45 5.90 -1.65 -9.51
C ALA A 45 5.57 -1.63 -8.02
N SER A 46 4.43 -1.06 -7.61
CA SER A 46 3.99 -1.07 -6.21
C SER A 46 3.37 -2.41 -5.78
N GLN A 47 2.68 -3.11 -6.70
CA GLN A 47 2.06 -4.41 -6.41
C GLN A 47 3.03 -5.59 -6.47
N LEU A 48 4.11 -5.49 -7.25
CA LEU A 48 5.13 -6.56 -7.41
C LEU A 48 5.81 -6.95 -6.09
N PRO A 49 6.36 -6.01 -5.30
CA PRO A 49 6.96 -6.30 -4.00
C PRO A 49 5.94 -6.97 -3.10
N GLN A 50 4.72 -6.43 -3.03
CA GLN A 50 3.67 -7.01 -2.21
C GLN A 50 3.39 -8.45 -2.61
N LEU A 51 3.19 -8.74 -3.89
CA LEU A 51 2.91 -10.10 -4.38
C LEU A 51 4.04 -11.09 -4.04
N LEU A 52 5.29 -10.68 -4.19
CA LEU A 52 6.47 -11.52 -3.93
C LEU A 52 6.67 -11.76 -2.43
N PHE A 53 6.49 -10.73 -1.61
CA PHE A 53 6.74 -10.81 -0.17
C PHE A 53 5.54 -11.34 0.63
N THR A 54 4.31 -11.32 0.10
CA THR A 54 3.11 -11.81 0.82
C THR A 54 3.21 -13.28 1.27
N PRO A 55 3.57 -14.26 0.41
CA PRO A 55 3.68 -15.66 0.86
C PRO A 55 4.84 -15.89 1.84
N ILE A 56 5.93 -15.12 1.69
CA ILE A 56 7.08 -15.17 2.61
C ILE A 56 6.68 -14.60 3.98
N ALA A 57 6.02 -13.44 3.99
CA ALA A 57 5.51 -12.79 5.19
C ALA A 57 4.48 -13.68 5.90
N GLY A 58 3.56 -14.31 5.16
CA GLY A 58 2.59 -15.26 5.72
C GLY A 58 3.26 -16.46 6.39
N ALA A 59 4.20 -17.10 5.69
CA ALA A 59 4.96 -18.22 6.23
C ALA A 59 5.81 -17.84 7.46
N LEU A 60 6.33 -16.61 7.51
CA LEU A 60 7.13 -16.11 8.62
C LEU A 60 6.25 -15.77 9.84
N VAL A 61 5.11 -15.11 9.62
CA VAL A 61 4.13 -14.76 10.67
C VAL A 61 3.51 -16.00 11.31
N ASP A 62 3.29 -17.06 10.56
CA ASP A 62 2.78 -18.33 11.09
C ASP A 62 3.78 -19.04 12.03
N ARG A 63 5.08 -18.70 11.93
CA ARG A 63 6.16 -19.32 12.72
C ARG A 63 6.69 -18.44 13.85
N TRP A 64 6.34 -17.16 13.87
CA TRP A 64 6.85 -16.19 14.84
C TRP A 64 5.79 -15.74 15.84
N ASP A 65 6.26 -15.23 16.98
CA ASP A 65 5.40 -14.54 17.92
C ASP A 65 4.76 -13.32 17.25
N ARG A 66 3.43 -13.36 17.11
CA ARG A 66 2.62 -12.33 16.43
C ARG A 66 2.92 -10.91 16.91
N ARG A 67 3.30 -10.75 18.17
CA ARG A 67 3.68 -9.46 18.77
C ARG A 67 4.95 -8.88 18.13
N TRP A 68 5.99 -9.69 17.98
CA TRP A 68 7.25 -9.25 17.38
C TRP A 68 7.11 -9.03 15.87
N ALA A 69 6.30 -9.85 15.20
CA ALA A 69 5.99 -9.67 13.78
C ALA A 69 5.30 -8.32 13.50
N MET A 70 4.29 -7.93 14.30
CA MET A 70 3.66 -6.60 14.18
C MET A 70 4.66 -5.47 14.45
N ILE A 71 5.45 -5.55 15.52
CA ILE A 71 6.41 -4.49 15.88
C ILE A 71 7.45 -4.28 14.78
N LEU A 72 8.00 -5.36 14.20
CA LEU A 72 8.99 -5.26 13.12
C LEU A 72 8.38 -4.73 11.81
N ALA A 73 7.15 -5.14 11.48
CA ALA A 73 6.44 -4.64 10.31
C ALA A 73 6.16 -3.13 10.42
N ASP A 74 5.61 -2.69 11.56
CA ASP A 74 5.30 -1.27 11.79
C ASP A 74 6.57 -0.42 11.88
N ALA A 75 7.64 -0.93 12.51
CA ALA A 75 8.93 -0.26 12.54
C ALA A 75 9.53 -0.10 11.13
N GLY A 76 9.47 -1.15 10.30
CA GLY A 76 9.93 -1.09 8.91
C GLY A 76 9.14 -0.08 8.08
N ALA A 77 7.82 -0.08 8.19
CA ALA A 77 6.95 0.89 7.52
C ALA A 77 7.22 2.34 7.97
N GLY A 78 7.44 2.54 9.28
CA GLY A 78 7.80 3.84 9.84
C GLY A 78 9.15 4.35 9.34
N ILE A 79 10.16 3.48 9.25
CA ILE A 79 11.48 3.81 8.68
C ILE A 79 11.36 4.17 7.20
N GLY A 80 10.63 3.39 6.40
CA GLY A 80 10.40 3.70 4.98
C GLY A 80 9.71 5.06 4.78
N THR A 81 8.70 5.34 5.61
CA THR A 81 8.00 6.63 5.59
C THR A 81 8.91 7.79 5.98
N LEU A 82 9.76 7.62 7.00
CA LEU A 82 10.74 8.62 7.42
C LEU A 82 11.81 8.86 6.35
N ALA A 83 12.25 7.81 5.66
CA ALA A 83 13.20 7.93 4.56
C ALA A 83 12.60 8.75 3.41
N LEU A 84 11.37 8.44 2.98
CA LEU A 84 10.66 9.22 1.97
C LEU A 84 10.44 10.67 2.41
N ALA A 85 10.07 10.91 3.67
CA ALA A 85 9.89 12.25 4.22
C ALA A 85 11.20 13.04 4.24
N ALA A 86 12.33 12.42 4.56
CA ALA A 86 13.64 13.04 4.51
C ALA A 86 14.03 13.40 3.07
N LEU A 87 13.86 12.48 2.12
CA LEU A 87 14.08 12.71 0.68
C LEU A 87 13.27 13.88 0.13
N LEU A 88 12.02 14.03 0.59
CA LEU A 88 11.15 15.15 0.25
C LEU A 88 11.65 16.48 0.85
N PHE A 89 12.17 16.45 2.09
CA PHE A 89 12.69 17.64 2.78
C PHE A 89 14.00 18.17 2.16
N PHE A 90 14.78 17.29 1.52
CA PHE A 90 16.03 17.64 0.83
C PHE A 90 15.85 17.98 -0.67
N ASP A 91 14.60 18.11 -1.15
CA ASP A 91 14.26 18.45 -2.55
C ASP A 91 14.91 17.51 -3.60
N SER A 92 15.29 16.29 -3.16
CA SER A 92 15.99 15.28 -3.97
C SER A 92 15.03 14.14 -4.37
N LEU A 93 13.72 14.42 -4.37
CA LEU A 93 12.69 13.44 -4.61
C LEU A 93 12.57 13.14 -6.10
N GLU A 94 13.39 12.21 -6.58
CA GLU A 94 13.28 11.69 -7.94
C GLU A 94 12.18 10.61 -8.05
N ILE A 95 11.52 10.55 -9.21
CA ILE A 95 10.41 9.62 -9.53
C ILE A 95 10.79 8.14 -9.27
N TRP A 96 12.09 7.80 -9.35
CA TRP A 96 12.60 6.47 -9.05
C TRP A 96 12.44 6.04 -7.59
N HIS A 97 12.34 6.97 -6.64
CA HIS A 97 12.10 6.64 -5.23
C HIS A 97 10.66 6.18 -4.95
N LEU A 98 9.73 6.48 -5.86
CA LEU A 98 8.34 6.01 -5.80
C LEU A 98 8.18 4.58 -6.36
N TYR A 99 9.24 4.03 -6.97
CA TYR A 99 9.27 2.66 -7.47
C TYR A 99 9.66 1.62 -6.40
N ILE A 100 10.09 2.06 -5.20
CA ILE A 100 10.49 1.24 -4.05
C ILE A 100 9.33 1.21 -3.03
#